data_AF-A0A939REJ5-F1
#
_entry.id   AF-A0A939REJ5-F1
#
_cell.length_a   1.000
_cell.length_b   1.000
_cell.length_c   1.000
_cell.angle_alpha   90.00
_cell.angle_beta   90.00
_cell.angle_gamma   90.00
#
_symmetry.space_group_name_H-M   'P 1'
#
loop_
_entity.id
_entity.type
_entity.pdbx_description
1 polymer ?
#
loop_
_entity_poly.entity_id
_entity_poly.type
_entity_poly.pdbx_seq_one_letter_code
_entity_poly.pdbx_strand_id
1 'polypeptide(L)'
;MGERSDHPQGPGAAEFSGAQEIEATVVLGLRITDWPALRAAAIKAVEELDFDGIDPVGQRRELLREVAEDANAALGALLHPDRLVAAIPGVEAMGGTLEISVTEDFTPDFADLFPLDGDEEDGGAGADWTLTPRTACLLHAQLIGLADAAYDDLDEHGDEPVAEGEDVDWAVFARLPQRTWRLHLGWRRAMARAFDDLADDLALGEWPLPRCLAEEIALRMALVDARALLGAQPESVADMMGDLPADLYDYDWDGCHDELFGVYGPDDGDPELGAEQRTELLLAATHPEGWFLMYEDAEERDPQRGYRR
;
A
#
# COMPACT_ATOMS: atom_id res chain seq x y z
N MET A 1 -45.84 69.07 -12.41
CA MET A 1 -45.41 67.87 -11.65
C MET A 1 -45.69 66.68 -12.54
N GLY A 2 -44.64 66.01 -13.02
CA GLY A 2 -44.77 64.82 -13.86
C GLY A 2 -43.76 64.81 -14.98
N GLU A 3 -42.59 64.23 -14.73
CA GLU A 3 -41.72 63.65 -15.75
C GLU A 3 -41.10 62.36 -15.21
N ARG A 4 -40.87 61.45 -16.16
CA ARG A 4 -40.49 60.03 -16.04
C ARG A 4 -39.04 59.83 -15.61
N SER A 5 -38.73 58.65 -15.09
CA SER A 5 -37.56 57.88 -15.54
C SER A 5 -37.77 56.37 -15.29
N ASP A 6 -37.66 55.61 -16.37
CA ASP A 6 -37.62 54.16 -16.45
C ASP A 6 -36.28 53.61 -15.95
N HIS A 7 -36.31 52.44 -15.28
CA HIS A 7 -35.52 51.23 -15.54
C HIS A 7 -35.22 50.38 -14.29
N PRO A 8 -35.05 49.04 -14.48
CA PRO A 8 -35.42 48.02 -13.50
C PRO A 8 -34.30 47.74 -12.49
N GLN A 9 -34.70 47.47 -11.26
CA GLN A 9 -33.83 46.85 -10.25
C GLN A 9 -33.66 45.37 -10.62
N GLY A 10 -32.62 45.07 -11.41
CA GLY A 10 -32.07 43.73 -11.49
C GLY A 10 -31.39 43.38 -10.16
N PRO A 11 -31.49 42.12 -9.69
CA PRO A 11 -30.82 41.71 -8.47
C PRO A 11 -29.32 41.73 -8.74
N GLY A 12 -28.61 42.63 -8.07
CA GLY A 12 -27.17 42.52 -7.92
C GLY A 12 -26.89 41.28 -7.07
N ALA A 13 -26.82 40.13 -7.73
CA ALA A 13 -26.05 39.01 -7.22
C ALA A 13 -24.61 39.53 -7.11
N ALA A 14 -24.23 39.90 -5.89
CA ALA A 14 -22.84 39.85 -5.51
C ALA A 14 -22.43 38.39 -5.68
N GLU A 15 -21.88 38.06 -6.85
CA GLU A 15 -21.12 36.83 -7.02
C GLU A 15 -20.04 36.89 -5.95
N PHE A 16 -20.17 36.02 -4.95
CA PHE A 16 -19.13 35.74 -3.98
C PHE A 16 -17.94 35.15 -4.75
N SER A 17 -17.10 36.01 -5.31
CA SER A 17 -15.73 35.68 -5.67
C SER A 17 -14.92 35.62 -4.38
N GLY A 18 -15.29 34.70 -3.49
CA GLY A 18 -14.49 34.36 -2.33
C GLY A 18 -13.45 33.35 -2.78
N ALA A 19 -12.44 33.78 -3.54
CA ALA A 19 -11.25 32.97 -3.70
C ALA A 19 -10.68 32.77 -2.28
N GLN A 20 -10.74 31.53 -1.79
CA GLN A 20 -10.27 31.17 -0.47
C GLN A 20 -8.85 30.65 -0.61
N GLU A 21 -7.91 31.30 0.08
CA GLU A 21 -6.55 30.80 0.20
C GLU A 21 -6.55 29.63 1.19
N ILE A 22 -6.04 28.49 0.75
CA ILE A 22 -5.98 27.25 1.52
C ILE A 22 -4.53 26.76 1.49
N GLU A 23 -3.95 26.52 2.66
CA GLU A 23 -2.68 25.82 2.82
C GLU A 23 -2.97 24.34 3.06
N ALA A 24 -2.40 23.47 2.23
CA ALA A 24 -2.56 22.02 2.34
C ALA A 24 -1.18 21.37 2.39
N THR A 25 -0.95 20.54 3.42
CA THR A 25 0.26 19.74 3.58
C THR A 25 -0.06 18.30 3.25
N VAL A 26 0.74 17.70 2.37
CA VAL A 26 0.62 16.28 2.00
C VAL A 26 1.95 15.60 2.28
N VAL A 27 1.91 14.50 3.04
CA VAL A 27 3.04 13.61 3.25
C VAL A 27 2.76 12.33 2.46
N LEU A 28 3.65 11.99 1.52
CA LEU A 28 3.51 10.81 0.67
C LEU A 28 4.69 9.87 0.91
N GLY A 29 4.39 8.63 1.30
CA GLY A 29 5.35 7.53 1.19
C GLY A 29 5.40 7.05 -0.26
N LEU A 30 6.55 7.21 -0.92
CA LEU A 30 6.72 6.82 -2.33
C LEU A 30 7.81 5.77 -2.45
N ARG A 31 7.48 4.65 -3.10
CA ARG A 31 8.45 3.61 -3.48
C ARG A 31 8.65 3.63 -4.99
N ILE A 32 9.91 3.68 -5.43
CA ILE A 32 10.25 3.65 -6.85
C ILE A 32 10.35 2.18 -7.29
N THR A 33 9.35 1.72 -8.03
CA THR A 33 9.26 0.33 -8.50
C THR A 33 9.89 0.12 -9.88
N ASP A 34 9.90 1.15 -10.74
CA ASP A 34 10.51 1.12 -12.08
C ASP A 34 11.23 2.45 -12.36
N TRP A 35 12.54 2.46 -12.14
CA TRP A 35 13.37 3.65 -12.40
C TRP A 35 13.37 4.06 -13.89
N PRO A 36 13.61 3.16 -14.86
CA PRO A 36 13.51 3.49 -16.28
C PRO A 36 12.20 4.17 -16.69
N ALA A 37 11.06 3.68 -16.22
CA ALA A 37 9.75 4.25 -16.52
C ALA A 37 9.57 5.63 -15.86
N LEU A 38 9.92 5.75 -14.57
CA LEU A 38 9.89 7.03 -13.85
C LEU A 38 10.74 8.08 -14.55
N ARG A 39 11.98 7.73 -14.92
CA ARG A 39 12.89 8.63 -15.64
C ARG A 39 12.31 9.10 -16.97
N ALA A 40 11.71 8.20 -17.75
CA ALA A 40 11.10 8.56 -19.03
C ALA A 40 9.91 9.53 -18.84
N ALA A 41 9.09 9.29 -17.83
CA ALA A 41 7.98 10.17 -17.48
C ALA A 41 8.46 11.55 -17.03
N ALA A 42 9.50 11.61 -16.19
CA ALA A 42 10.06 12.87 -15.71
C ALA A 42 10.69 13.69 -16.83
N ILE A 43 11.43 13.06 -17.76
CA ILE A 43 11.97 13.74 -18.95
C ILE A 43 10.85 14.39 -19.76
N LYS A 44 9.76 13.64 -20.02
CA LYS A 44 8.60 14.17 -20.73
C LYS A 44 7.96 15.34 -19.99
N ALA A 45 7.83 15.25 -18.66
CA ALA A 45 7.29 16.34 -17.86
C ALA A 45 8.15 17.61 -17.95
N VAL A 46 9.48 17.47 -17.89
CA VAL A 46 10.41 18.59 -18.05
C VAL A 46 10.35 19.20 -19.46
N GLU A 47 10.09 18.40 -20.49
CA GLU A 47 9.86 18.91 -21.86
C GLU A 47 8.57 19.74 -21.98
N GLU A 48 7.54 19.39 -21.20
CA GLU A 48 6.25 20.09 -21.16
C GLU A 48 6.28 21.35 -20.28
N LEU A 49 7.26 21.49 -19.37
CA LEU A 49 7.37 22.66 -18.50
C LEU A 49 7.71 23.93 -19.29
N ASP A 50 7.06 25.03 -18.90
CA ASP A 50 7.41 26.37 -19.35
C ASP A 50 8.53 26.93 -18.47
N PHE A 51 9.62 27.37 -19.11
CA PHE A 51 10.75 27.99 -18.43
C PHE A 51 10.78 29.47 -18.77
N ASP A 52 10.70 30.31 -17.76
CA ASP A 52 10.77 31.76 -17.88
C ASP A 52 12.06 32.32 -17.24
N GLY A 53 12.52 33.47 -17.71
CA GLY A 53 13.67 34.18 -17.14
C GLY A 53 14.87 34.33 -18.07
N ILE A 54 16.07 34.37 -17.49
CA ILE A 54 17.30 34.87 -18.16
C ILE A 54 17.93 33.80 -19.08
N ASP A 55 17.84 32.51 -18.74
CA ASP A 55 18.35 31.40 -19.57
C ASP A 55 17.43 30.16 -19.51
N PRO A 56 16.25 30.22 -20.13
CA PRO A 56 15.28 29.12 -20.08
C PRO A 56 15.77 27.85 -20.78
N VAL A 57 16.61 27.99 -21.82
CA VAL A 57 17.18 26.85 -22.54
C VAL A 57 18.27 26.16 -21.72
N GLY A 58 19.10 26.92 -21.01
CA GLY A 58 20.09 26.38 -20.08
C GLY A 58 19.44 25.71 -18.87
N GLN A 59 18.45 26.35 -18.25
CA GLN A 59 17.69 25.78 -17.13
C GLN A 59 17.01 24.47 -17.51
N ARG A 60 16.34 24.42 -18.66
CA ARG A 60 15.74 23.17 -19.16
C ARG A 60 16.78 22.07 -19.36
N ARG A 61 17.92 22.39 -19.96
CA ARG A 61 18.99 21.40 -20.20
C ARG A 61 19.55 20.85 -18.89
N GLU A 62 19.71 21.72 -17.89
CA GLU A 62 20.21 21.32 -16.58
C GLU A 62 19.21 20.41 -15.87
N LEU A 63 17.94 20.80 -15.82
CA LEU A 63 16.91 19.97 -15.21
C LEU A 63 16.76 18.62 -15.93
N LEU A 64 16.84 18.59 -17.26
CA LEU A 64 16.84 17.34 -18.03
C LEU A 64 18.01 16.41 -17.66
N ARG A 65 19.18 16.98 -17.35
CA ARG A 65 20.35 16.21 -16.89
C ARG A 65 20.09 15.65 -15.49
N GLU A 66 19.59 16.47 -14.58
CA GLU A 66 19.28 16.08 -13.21
C GLU A 66 18.24 14.96 -13.15
N VAL A 67 17.09 15.12 -13.81
CA VAL A 67 16.03 14.08 -13.82
C VAL A 67 16.46 12.77 -14.50
N ALA A 68 17.49 12.81 -15.35
CA ALA A 68 18.01 11.62 -16.00
C ALA A 68 18.93 10.78 -15.10
N GLU A 69 19.55 11.43 -14.10
CA GLU A 69 20.59 10.87 -13.25
C GLU A 69 20.11 10.65 -11.80
N ASP A 70 19.12 11.42 -11.34
CA ASP A 70 18.63 11.43 -9.97
C ASP A 70 17.11 11.21 -9.89
N ALA A 71 16.71 10.21 -9.11
CA ALA A 71 15.32 9.84 -8.91
C ALA A 71 14.54 10.88 -8.08
N ASN A 72 15.21 11.59 -7.17
CA ASN A 72 14.59 12.67 -6.41
C ASN A 72 14.30 13.87 -7.32
N ALA A 73 15.23 14.22 -8.21
CA ALA A 73 14.99 15.23 -9.23
C ALA A 73 13.84 14.83 -10.16
N ALA A 74 13.79 13.56 -10.58
CA ALA A 74 12.71 13.04 -11.41
C ALA A 74 11.33 13.14 -10.73
N LEU A 75 11.23 12.75 -9.46
CA LEU A 75 10.00 12.92 -8.67
C LEU A 75 9.67 14.40 -8.47
N GLY A 76 10.66 15.25 -8.19
CA GLY A 76 10.47 16.69 -8.04
C GLY A 76 9.86 17.35 -9.27
N ALA A 77 10.29 16.93 -10.47
CA ALA A 77 9.71 17.42 -11.72
C ALA A 77 8.26 16.96 -11.94
N LEU A 78 7.91 15.75 -11.48
CA LEU A 78 6.57 15.18 -11.65
C LEU A 78 5.57 15.69 -10.61
N LEU A 79 6.02 15.87 -9.37
CA LEU A 79 5.23 16.31 -8.21
C LEU A 79 5.27 17.83 -8.01
N HIS A 80 5.71 18.58 -9.02
CA HIS A 80 5.73 20.03 -8.94
C HIS A 80 4.32 20.57 -8.64
N PRO A 81 4.13 21.44 -7.63
CA PRO A 81 2.80 21.89 -7.19
C PRO A 81 1.93 22.44 -8.32
N ASP A 82 2.50 23.28 -9.20
CA ASP A 82 1.78 23.84 -10.35
C ASP A 82 1.23 22.74 -11.27
N ARG A 83 1.94 21.63 -11.41
CA ARG A 83 1.54 20.50 -12.26
C ARG A 83 0.45 19.66 -11.58
N LEU A 84 0.52 19.48 -10.27
CA LEU A 84 -0.50 18.74 -9.50
C LEU A 84 -1.86 19.46 -9.53
N VAL A 85 -1.87 20.78 -9.37
CA VAL A 85 -3.12 21.55 -9.32
C VAL A 85 -3.65 21.95 -10.69
N ALA A 86 -2.81 21.97 -11.75
CA ALA A 86 -3.24 22.31 -13.11
C ALA A 86 -4.38 21.41 -13.64
N ALA A 87 -4.53 20.21 -13.08
CA ALA A 87 -5.60 19.28 -13.43
C ALA A 87 -6.93 19.55 -12.69
N ILE A 88 -6.96 20.43 -11.68
CA ILE A 88 -8.11 20.65 -10.81
C ILE A 88 -8.83 21.96 -11.20
N PRO A 89 -10.05 21.89 -11.79
CA PRO A 89 -10.77 23.10 -12.20
C PRO A 89 -11.05 24.04 -11.03
N GLY A 90 -10.66 25.31 -11.17
CA GLY A 90 -10.89 26.34 -10.15
C GLY A 90 -9.83 26.42 -9.05
N VAL A 91 -8.72 25.68 -9.16
CA VAL A 91 -7.57 25.75 -8.25
C VAL A 91 -6.36 26.31 -8.99
N GLU A 92 -5.69 27.28 -8.38
CA GLU A 92 -4.45 27.88 -8.87
C GLU A 92 -3.37 27.73 -7.80
N ALA A 93 -2.16 27.34 -8.19
CA ALA A 93 -1.03 27.29 -7.27
C ALA A 93 -0.57 28.72 -6.95
N MET A 94 -0.62 29.08 -5.66
CA MET A 94 -0.07 30.36 -5.16
C MET A 94 1.43 30.25 -4.82
N GLY A 95 1.98 29.05 -4.92
CA GLY A 95 3.32 28.66 -4.47
C GLY A 95 3.25 27.41 -3.61
N GLY A 96 4.35 26.66 -3.56
CA GLY A 96 4.45 25.47 -2.73
C GLY A 96 5.90 25.04 -2.61
N THR A 97 6.24 24.48 -1.45
CA THR A 97 7.52 23.83 -1.24
C THR A 97 7.28 22.33 -1.32
N LEU A 98 8.00 21.66 -2.22
CA LEU A 98 8.07 20.21 -2.23
C LEU A 98 9.38 19.82 -1.56
N GLU A 99 9.29 19.17 -0.40
CA GLU A 99 10.44 18.57 0.27
C GLU A 99 10.44 17.07 -0.04
N ILE A 100 11.49 16.61 -0.73
CA ILE A 100 11.73 15.19 -0.96
C ILE A 100 12.87 14.78 -0.05
N SER A 101 12.55 13.96 0.95
CA SER A 101 13.53 13.28 1.78
C SER A 101 13.57 11.80 1.41
N VAL A 102 14.78 11.26 1.28
CA VAL A 102 14.96 9.82 1.24
C VAL A 102 14.88 9.35 2.68
N THR A 103 13.79 8.66 3.03
CA THR A 103 13.71 7.91 4.28
C THR A 103 13.99 6.44 3.96
N GLU A 104 14.97 5.86 4.63
CA GLU A 104 15.17 4.40 4.63
C GLU A 104 14.09 3.70 5.47
N ASP A 105 13.38 4.46 6.30
CA ASP A 105 12.41 4.02 7.29
C ASP A 105 11.07 4.77 7.11
N PHE A 106 10.41 4.63 5.95
CA PHE A 106 8.99 4.98 5.92
C PHE A 106 8.23 3.90 6.69
N THR A 107 8.14 4.09 8.00
CA THR A 107 7.29 3.27 8.87
C THR A 107 5.93 3.95 8.92
N PRO A 108 4.84 3.28 8.48
CA PRO A 108 3.50 3.82 8.59
C PRO A 108 3.18 4.17 10.05
N ASP A 109 2.48 5.28 10.30
CA ASP A 109 2.03 5.62 11.64
C ASP A 109 0.79 4.78 11.99
N PHE A 110 1.03 3.58 12.52
CA PHE A 110 -0.03 2.64 12.87
C PHE A 110 -0.98 3.16 13.96
N ALA A 111 -0.57 4.14 14.77
CA ALA A 111 -1.46 4.74 15.76
C ALA A 111 -2.52 5.60 15.07
N ASP A 112 -2.13 6.36 14.04
CA ASP A 112 -3.04 7.17 13.24
C ASP A 112 -3.87 6.33 12.25
N LEU A 113 -3.29 5.27 11.69
CA LEU A 113 -3.95 4.42 10.70
C LEU A 113 -4.98 3.46 11.31
N PHE A 114 -4.74 2.97 12.52
CA PHE A 114 -5.64 2.03 13.22
C PHE A 114 -6.05 2.58 14.59
N PRO A 115 -6.67 3.77 14.65
CA PRO A 115 -6.96 4.41 15.92
C PRO A 115 -7.81 3.48 16.79
N LEU A 116 -7.41 3.33 18.05
CA LEU A 116 -8.26 2.69 19.03
C LEU A 116 -9.44 3.61 19.29
N ASP A 117 -10.68 3.12 19.10
CA ASP A 117 -11.87 3.88 19.45
C ASP A 117 -11.75 4.28 20.92
N GLY A 118 -11.66 5.60 21.15
CA GLY A 118 -11.57 6.13 22.51
C GLY A 118 -12.81 5.70 23.30
N ASP A 119 -12.67 5.65 24.62
CA ASP A 119 -13.77 5.46 25.59
C ASP A 119 -14.89 6.51 25.39
N GLU A 120 -15.64 6.47 24.28
CA GLU A 120 -16.87 7.22 24.14
C GLU A 120 -17.84 6.59 25.14
N GLU A 121 -18.28 7.44 26.08
CA GLU A 121 -19.25 7.17 27.13
C GLU A 121 -20.60 6.72 26.55
N ASP A 122 -20.67 5.54 25.94
CA ASP A 122 -21.91 4.77 25.83
C ASP A 122 -21.55 3.30 26.02
N GLY A 123 -21.85 2.79 27.21
CA GLY A 123 -21.70 1.39 27.58
C GLY A 123 -22.68 0.51 26.81
N GLY A 124 -22.50 0.41 25.50
CA GLY A 124 -23.09 -0.59 24.63
C GLY A 124 -22.27 -1.87 24.72
N ALA A 125 -22.91 -2.95 25.15
CA ALA A 125 -22.29 -4.26 25.15
C ALA A 125 -21.88 -4.65 23.70
N GLY A 126 -20.58 -4.89 23.50
CA GLY A 126 -19.99 -5.46 22.28
C GLY A 126 -19.33 -4.40 21.39
N ALA A 127 -18.08 -4.04 21.69
CA ALA A 127 -17.22 -3.50 20.64
C ALA A 127 -16.98 -4.64 19.64
N ASP A 128 -17.31 -4.42 18.37
CA ASP A 128 -16.93 -5.33 17.29
C ASP A 128 -15.38 -5.45 17.32
N TRP A 129 -14.84 -6.63 17.00
CA TRP A 129 -13.40 -6.85 17.00
C TRP A 129 -12.72 -5.85 16.04
N THR A 130 -11.55 -5.33 16.42
CA THR A 130 -10.78 -4.41 15.58
C THR A 130 -9.31 -4.80 15.54
N LEU A 131 -8.66 -4.55 14.41
CA LEU A 131 -7.23 -4.75 14.24
C LEU A 131 -6.46 -3.61 14.94
N THR A 132 -5.82 -3.90 16.06
CA THR A 132 -5.11 -2.90 16.86
C THR A 132 -3.84 -2.37 16.15
N PRO A 133 -3.37 -1.13 16.45
CA PRO A 133 -2.13 -0.58 15.91
C PRO A 133 -0.91 -1.49 16.02
N ARG A 134 -0.76 -2.14 17.19
CA ARG A 134 0.38 -3.02 17.46
C ARG A 134 0.31 -4.31 16.69
N THR A 135 -0.90 -4.87 16.54
CA THR A 135 -1.13 -6.05 15.71
C THR A 135 -0.88 -5.74 14.23
N ALA A 136 -1.42 -4.62 13.73
CA ALA A 136 -1.19 -4.13 12.37
C ALA A 136 0.30 -3.88 12.08
N CYS A 137 1.01 -3.21 12.99
CA CYS A 137 2.45 -2.95 12.89
C CYS A 137 3.26 -4.25 12.79
N LEU A 138 2.98 -5.21 13.67
CA LEU A 138 3.68 -6.49 13.67
C LEU A 138 3.39 -7.31 12.41
N LEU A 139 2.13 -7.35 11.95
CA LEU A 139 1.77 -8.02 10.71
C LEU A 139 2.43 -7.39 9.49
N HIS A 140 2.41 -6.06 9.40
CA HIS A 140 3.10 -5.32 8.34
C HIS A 140 4.59 -5.67 8.31
N ALA A 141 5.25 -5.67 9.47
CA ALA A 141 6.66 -6.04 9.55
C ALA A 141 6.93 -7.47 9.07
N GLN A 142 6.06 -8.44 9.41
CA GLN A 142 6.20 -9.81 8.92
C GLN A 142 5.95 -9.93 7.41
N LEU A 143 4.95 -9.24 6.87
CA LEU A 143 4.66 -9.25 5.44
C LEU A 143 5.80 -8.63 4.63
N ILE A 144 6.38 -7.52 5.08
CA ILE A 144 7.57 -6.92 4.46
C ILE A 144 8.76 -7.89 4.52
N GLY A 145 9.03 -8.48 5.70
CA GLY A 145 10.12 -9.45 5.86
C GLY A 145 9.96 -10.69 4.98
N LEU A 146 8.73 -11.20 4.83
CA LEU A 146 8.41 -12.30 3.92
C LEU A 146 8.57 -11.92 2.45
N ALA A 147 8.14 -10.71 2.07
CA ALA A 147 8.36 -10.19 0.72
C ALA A 147 9.85 -10.13 0.40
N ASP A 148 10.64 -9.50 1.27
CA ASP A 148 12.10 -9.36 1.09
C ASP A 148 12.78 -10.71 1.01
N ALA A 149 12.47 -11.63 1.93
CA ALA A 149 13.00 -12.99 1.91
C ALA A 149 12.60 -13.75 0.63
N ALA A 150 11.39 -13.54 0.11
CA ALA A 150 10.95 -14.16 -1.14
C ALA A 150 11.67 -13.58 -2.37
N TYR A 151 11.96 -12.27 -2.39
CA TYR A 151 12.76 -11.67 -3.46
C TYR A 151 14.23 -12.07 -3.36
N ASP A 152 14.78 -12.20 -2.16
CA ASP A 152 16.14 -12.70 -1.95
C ASP A 152 16.28 -14.16 -2.41
N ASP A 153 15.31 -15.02 -2.08
CA ASP A 153 15.22 -16.39 -2.62
C ASP A 153 15.23 -16.39 -4.17
N LEU A 154 14.58 -15.40 -4.81
CA LEU A 154 14.54 -15.27 -6.27
C LEU A 154 15.86 -14.78 -6.86
N ASP A 155 16.51 -13.84 -6.19
CA ASP A 155 17.80 -13.28 -6.61
C ASP A 155 18.91 -14.35 -6.50
N GLU A 156 18.85 -15.20 -5.46
CA GLU A 156 19.84 -16.27 -5.23
C GLU A 156 19.63 -17.48 -6.13
N HIS A 157 18.39 -17.95 -6.28
CA HIS A 157 18.09 -19.24 -6.91
C HIS A 157 17.35 -19.14 -8.25
N GLY A 158 16.74 -18.00 -8.56
CA GLY A 158 16.02 -17.79 -9.82
C GLY A 158 14.84 -18.75 -10.04
N ASP A 159 14.93 -19.57 -11.10
CA ASP A 159 13.92 -20.58 -11.44
C ASP A 159 14.30 -22.00 -10.96
N GLU A 160 15.40 -22.15 -10.23
CA GLU A 160 15.84 -23.45 -9.73
C GLU A 160 14.79 -24.04 -8.78
N PRO A 161 14.42 -25.32 -8.95
CA PRO A 161 13.43 -25.94 -8.10
C PRO A 161 13.98 -26.17 -6.70
N VAL A 162 13.14 -26.05 -5.67
CA VAL A 162 13.50 -26.51 -4.32
C VAL A 162 13.70 -28.03 -4.38
N ALA A 163 14.91 -28.50 -4.09
CA ALA A 163 15.22 -29.93 -4.05
C ALA A 163 14.93 -30.53 -2.66
N GLU A 164 14.57 -31.81 -2.63
CA GLU A 164 14.35 -32.52 -1.36
C GLU A 164 15.61 -32.48 -0.49
N GLY A 165 15.50 -31.90 0.71
CA GLY A 165 16.60 -31.79 1.68
C GLY A 165 17.42 -30.50 1.58
N GLU A 166 17.10 -29.61 0.63
CA GLU A 166 17.65 -28.25 0.53
C GLU A 166 16.69 -27.20 1.14
N ASP A 167 15.66 -27.64 1.86
CA ASP A 167 14.61 -26.77 2.42
C ASP A 167 15.15 -25.66 3.34
N VAL A 168 16.33 -25.88 3.94
CA VAL A 168 17.00 -24.93 4.84
C VAL A 168 17.70 -23.79 4.09
N ASP A 169 17.92 -23.93 2.78
CA ASP A 169 18.59 -22.94 1.93
C ASP A 169 17.59 -21.94 1.30
N TRP A 170 16.29 -22.12 1.58
CA TRP A 170 15.21 -21.26 1.10
C TRP A 170 14.46 -20.65 2.29
N ALA A 171 14.32 -19.33 2.30
CA ALA A 171 13.64 -18.64 3.39
C ALA A 171 12.11 -18.74 3.29
N VAL A 172 11.56 -18.74 2.08
CA VAL A 172 10.11 -18.68 1.83
C VAL A 172 9.62 -19.86 1.00
N PHE A 173 10.20 -20.12 -0.18
CA PHE A 173 9.57 -21.06 -1.13
C PHE A 173 9.58 -22.52 -0.68
N ALA A 174 10.52 -22.93 0.18
CA ALA A 174 10.49 -24.28 0.78
C ALA A 174 9.39 -24.46 1.83
N ARG A 175 8.87 -23.37 2.41
CA ARG A 175 7.75 -23.42 3.38
C ARG A 175 6.40 -23.64 2.71
N LEU A 176 6.31 -23.41 1.40
CA LEU A 176 5.11 -23.63 0.62
C LEU A 176 4.92 -25.12 0.29
N PRO A 177 3.67 -25.57 -0.01
CA PRO A 177 3.41 -26.95 -0.39
C PRO A 177 4.31 -27.43 -1.52
N GLN A 178 4.85 -28.66 -1.41
CA GLN A 178 5.83 -29.24 -2.36
C GLN A 178 5.45 -29.14 -3.85
N ARG A 179 4.16 -29.16 -4.16
CA ARG A 179 3.66 -28.97 -5.53
C ARG A 179 4.02 -27.61 -6.15
N THR A 180 4.46 -26.65 -5.34
CA THR A 180 4.89 -25.31 -5.77
C THR A 180 6.39 -25.22 -6.07
N TRP A 181 7.18 -26.17 -5.59
CA TRP A 181 8.65 -26.10 -5.59
C TRP A 181 9.28 -26.06 -6.98
N ARG A 182 8.53 -26.41 -8.03
CA ARG A 182 8.98 -26.42 -9.43
C ARG A 182 8.34 -25.33 -10.29
N LEU A 183 7.61 -24.40 -9.67
CA LEU A 183 6.96 -23.33 -10.40
C LEU A 183 7.97 -22.27 -10.83
N HIS A 184 7.63 -21.63 -11.95
CA HIS A 184 8.52 -20.73 -12.66
C HIS A 184 8.71 -19.39 -11.95
N LEU A 185 9.73 -18.64 -12.35
CA LEU A 185 10.09 -17.34 -11.79
C LEU A 185 8.89 -16.37 -11.67
N GLY A 186 8.08 -16.27 -12.73
CA GLY A 186 6.90 -15.38 -12.72
C GLY A 186 5.88 -15.70 -11.61
N TRP A 187 5.65 -16.99 -11.32
CA TRP A 187 4.75 -17.42 -10.26
C TRP A 187 5.32 -17.05 -8.89
N ARG A 188 6.63 -17.26 -8.71
CA ARG A 188 7.34 -16.91 -7.48
C ARG A 188 7.37 -15.40 -7.22
N ARG A 189 7.57 -14.60 -8.27
CA ARG A 189 7.44 -13.12 -8.20
C ARG A 189 6.02 -12.69 -7.83
N ALA A 190 5.00 -13.36 -8.37
CA ALA A 190 3.62 -13.10 -7.98
C ALA A 190 3.35 -13.47 -6.51
N MET A 191 3.94 -14.55 -6.00
CA MET A 191 3.85 -14.89 -4.57
C MET A 191 4.57 -13.86 -3.69
N ALA A 192 5.78 -13.44 -4.06
CA ALA A 192 6.50 -12.38 -3.36
C ALA A 192 5.67 -11.08 -3.32
N ARG A 193 5.02 -10.75 -4.43
CA ARG A 193 4.12 -9.60 -4.54
C ARG A 193 2.85 -9.72 -3.69
N ALA A 194 2.33 -10.92 -3.44
CA ALA A 194 1.17 -11.09 -2.57
C ALA A 194 1.46 -10.64 -1.12
N PHE A 195 2.70 -10.80 -0.63
CA PHE A 195 3.10 -10.24 0.66
C PHE A 195 3.16 -8.71 0.63
N ASP A 196 3.71 -8.12 -0.44
CA ASP A 196 3.70 -6.67 -0.66
C ASP A 196 2.29 -6.11 -0.69
N ASP A 197 1.37 -6.75 -1.43
CA ASP A 197 0.01 -6.27 -1.61
C ASP A 197 -0.73 -6.18 -0.26
N LEU A 198 -0.55 -7.15 0.63
CA LEU A 198 -1.13 -7.13 1.98
C LEU A 198 -0.41 -6.14 2.92
N ALA A 199 0.90 -5.95 2.76
CA ALA A 199 1.64 -4.95 3.52
C ALA A 199 1.22 -3.53 3.11
N ASP A 200 1.02 -3.32 1.81
CA ASP A 200 0.57 -2.05 1.24
C ASP A 200 -0.85 -1.72 1.76
N ASP A 201 -1.75 -2.70 1.90
CA ASP A 201 -3.07 -2.51 2.54
C ASP A 201 -2.91 -1.94 3.97
N LEU A 202 -2.08 -2.57 4.79
CA LEU A 202 -1.81 -2.13 6.17
C LEU A 202 -1.18 -0.73 6.21
N ALA A 203 -0.25 -0.44 5.29
CA ALA A 203 0.41 0.87 5.21
C ALA A 203 -0.55 2.00 4.78
N LEU A 204 -1.70 1.65 4.18
CA LEU A 204 -2.79 2.56 3.82
C LEU A 204 -3.87 2.65 4.90
N GLY A 205 -3.76 1.91 6.01
CA GLY A 205 -4.78 1.83 7.06
C GLY A 205 -5.95 0.91 6.70
N GLU A 206 -5.80 0.09 5.66
CA GLU A 206 -6.79 -0.90 5.27
C GLU A 206 -6.52 -2.25 5.96
N TRP A 207 -7.58 -3.03 6.15
CA TRP A 207 -7.42 -4.40 6.63
C TRP A 207 -6.85 -5.28 5.51
N PRO A 208 -5.87 -6.15 5.79
CA PRO A 208 -5.22 -6.97 4.76
C PRO A 208 -6.10 -8.16 4.38
N LEU A 209 -7.25 -7.90 3.75
CA LEU A 209 -8.25 -8.90 3.40
C LEU A 209 -7.81 -9.66 2.13
N PRO A 210 -7.58 -10.99 2.21
CA PRO A 210 -7.11 -11.76 1.07
C PRO A 210 -8.10 -11.77 -0.09
N ARG A 211 -7.65 -11.34 -1.26
CA ARG A 211 -8.46 -11.23 -2.48
C ARG A 211 -8.32 -12.43 -3.41
N CYS A 212 -7.37 -13.32 -3.12
CA CYS A 212 -7.13 -14.59 -3.80
C CYS A 212 -6.47 -15.61 -2.85
N LEU A 213 -6.35 -16.86 -3.30
CA LEU A 213 -5.77 -17.94 -2.51
C LEU A 213 -4.28 -17.72 -2.18
N ALA A 214 -3.52 -17.04 -3.05
CA ALA A 214 -2.12 -16.71 -2.76
C ALA A 214 -2.00 -15.70 -1.59
N GLU A 215 -2.88 -14.70 -1.55
CA GLU A 215 -2.93 -13.73 -0.44
C GLU A 215 -3.36 -14.41 0.87
N GLU A 216 -4.26 -15.41 0.82
CA GLU A 216 -4.62 -16.16 2.03
C GLU A 216 -3.42 -16.90 2.62
N ILE A 217 -2.62 -17.55 1.77
CA ILE A 217 -1.39 -18.23 2.20
C ILE A 217 -0.39 -17.21 2.75
N ALA A 218 -0.24 -16.07 2.07
CA ALA A 218 0.68 -15.02 2.48
C ALA A 218 0.34 -14.48 3.88
N LEU A 219 -0.94 -14.15 4.12
CA LEU A 219 -1.40 -13.68 5.42
C LEU A 219 -1.25 -14.72 6.53
N ARG A 220 -1.55 -16.00 6.23
CA ARG A 220 -1.32 -17.10 7.19
C ARG A 220 0.14 -17.24 7.58
N MET A 221 1.05 -17.13 6.62
CA MET A 221 2.49 -17.17 6.91
C MET A 221 2.90 -16.01 7.81
N ALA A 222 2.42 -14.80 7.53
CA ALA A 222 2.70 -13.63 8.37
C ALA A 222 2.16 -13.77 9.79
N LEU A 223 0.94 -14.30 9.98
CA LEU A 223 0.37 -14.57 11.31
C LEU A 223 1.18 -15.60 12.10
N VAL A 224 1.61 -16.69 11.44
CA VAL A 224 2.46 -17.71 12.06
C VAL A 224 3.80 -17.11 12.49
N ASP A 225 4.45 -16.32 11.63
CA ASP A 225 5.74 -15.71 11.91
C ASP A 225 5.63 -14.63 13.00
N ALA A 226 4.55 -13.84 13.00
CA ALA A 226 4.28 -12.82 14.02
C ALA A 226 4.12 -13.47 15.41
N ARG A 227 3.32 -14.55 15.48
CA ARG A 227 3.12 -15.31 16.72
C ARG A 227 4.41 -15.97 17.20
N ALA A 228 5.20 -16.53 16.28
CA ALA A 228 6.49 -17.14 16.60
C ALA A 228 7.49 -16.10 17.13
N LEU A 229 7.57 -14.93 16.48
CA LEU A 229 8.44 -13.83 16.88
C LEU A 229 8.07 -13.29 18.26
N LEU A 230 6.78 -13.03 18.52
CA LEU A 230 6.29 -12.59 19.82
C LEU A 230 6.62 -13.59 20.94
N GLY A 231 6.50 -14.89 20.66
CA GLY A 231 6.83 -15.94 21.62
C GLY A 231 8.34 -16.10 21.88
N ALA A 232 9.16 -15.95 20.83
CA ALA A 232 10.60 -16.17 20.91
C ALA A 232 11.39 -14.94 21.38
N GLN A 233 10.95 -13.74 20.99
CA GLN A 233 11.67 -12.48 21.19
C GLN A 233 10.72 -11.34 21.62
N PRO A 234 10.00 -11.48 22.74
CA PRO A 234 9.00 -10.50 23.18
C PRO A 234 9.59 -9.10 23.40
N GLU A 235 10.83 -8.99 23.88
CA GLU A 235 11.50 -7.69 24.07
C GLU A 235 11.76 -6.99 22.73
N SER A 236 12.11 -7.74 21.67
CA SER A 236 12.30 -7.16 20.34
C SER A 236 10.98 -6.66 19.76
N VAL A 237 9.87 -7.35 20.05
CA VAL A 237 8.54 -6.88 19.64
C VAL A 237 8.16 -5.64 20.44
N ALA A 238 8.40 -5.61 21.75
CA ALA A 238 8.17 -4.42 22.57
C ALA A 238 8.97 -3.21 22.10
N ASP A 239 10.25 -3.40 21.76
CA ASP A 239 11.10 -2.36 21.17
C ASP A 239 10.54 -1.88 19.82
N MET A 240 10.07 -2.79 18.98
CA MET A 240 9.42 -2.46 17.69
C MET A 240 8.13 -1.65 17.87
N MET A 241 7.32 -1.96 18.88
CA MET A 241 6.07 -1.24 19.13
C MET A 241 6.32 0.20 19.59
N GLY A 242 7.46 0.49 20.23
CA GLY A 242 7.82 1.83 20.69
C GLY A 242 6.70 2.50 21.49
N ASP A 243 6.22 3.65 20.99
CA ASP A 243 5.18 4.46 21.62
C ASP A 243 3.75 4.14 21.13
N LEU A 244 3.56 3.08 20.31
CA LEU A 244 2.21 2.69 19.84
C LEU A 244 1.29 2.38 21.04
N PRO A 245 0.02 2.82 20.99
CA PRO A 245 -0.93 2.61 22.07
C PRO A 245 -1.15 1.11 22.30
N ALA A 246 -1.25 0.72 23.56
CA ALA A 246 -1.51 -0.66 23.96
C ALA A 246 -3.02 -0.89 24.09
N ASP A 247 -3.47 -2.07 23.69
CA ASP A 247 -4.85 -2.51 23.86
C ASP A 247 -4.93 -3.94 24.41
N LEU A 248 -6.07 -4.29 25.00
CA LEU A 248 -6.30 -5.63 25.56
C LEU A 248 -6.46 -6.72 24.48
N TYR A 249 -6.83 -6.33 23.26
CA TYR A 249 -6.95 -7.19 22.08
C TYR A 249 -5.67 -7.21 21.22
N ASP A 250 -4.58 -6.59 21.69
CA ASP A 250 -3.27 -6.71 21.03
C ASP A 250 -2.91 -8.19 20.86
N TYR A 251 -2.57 -8.56 19.62
CA TYR A 251 -2.16 -9.92 19.25
C TYR A 251 -3.26 -10.97 19.45
N ASP A 252 -4.53 -10.59 19.35
CA ASP A 252 -5.66 -11.52 19.26
C ASP A 252 -5.62 -12.26 17.91
N TRP A 253 -4.80 -13.30 17.84
CA TRP A 253 -4.60 -14.11 16.63
C TRP A 253 -5.86 -14.85 16.18
N ASP A 254 -6.72 -15.23 17.13
CA ASP A 254 -7.96 -15.93 16.82
C ASP A 254 -8.95 -14.94 16.18
N GLY A 255 -9.08 -13.73 16.74
CA GLY A 255 -9.86 -12.65 16.11
C GLY A 255 -9.31 -12.25 14.73
N CYS A 256 -7.99 -12.17 14.55
CA CYS A 256 -7.39 -11.96 13.23
C CYS A 256 -7.81 -13.05 12.23
N HIS A 257 -7.85 -14.31 12.67
CA HIS A 257 -8.23 -15.41 11.81
C HIS A 257 -9.72 -15.37 11.43
N ASP A 258 -10.58 -15.02 12.39
CA ASP A 258 -12.02 -14.99 12.18
C ASP A 258 -12.46 -13.79 11.32
N GLU A 259 -11.80 -12.64 11.46
CA GLU A 259 -12.23 -11.39 10.81
C GLU A 259 -11.49 -11.09 9.49
N LEU A 260 -10.24 -11.55 9.33
CA LEU A 260 -9.47 -11.26 8.11
C LEU A 260 -9.67 -12.30 7.00
N PHE A 261 -10.16 -13.50 7.31
CA PHE A 261 -10.31 -14.58 6.33
C PHE A 261 -11.78 -14.88 6.00
N GLY A 262 -12.03 -15.26 4.75
CA GLY A 262 -13.35 -15.66 4.31
C GLY A 262 -14.33 -14.50 4.11
N VAL A 263 -13.86 -13.25 4.19
CA VAL A 263 -14.61 -12.07 3.74
C VAL A 263 -14.88 -12.15 2.24
N TYR A 264 -13.84 -12.47 1.46
CA TYR A 264 -13.96 -12.87 0.07
C TYR A 264 -13.79 -14.39 -0.05
N GLY A 265 -14.34 -14.97 -1.11
CA GLY A 265 -14.20 -16.38 -1.38
C GLY A 265 -14.95 -16.83 -2.62
N PRO A 266 -14.88 -18.12 -2.97
CA PRO A 266 -15.67 -18.70 -4.05
C PRO A 266 -17.17 -18.73 -3.70
N ASP A 267 -18.02 -18.28 -4.62
CA ASP A 267 -19.50 -18.26 -4.50
C ASP A 267 -20.11 -19.62 -4.12
N ASP A 268 -19.52 -20.71 -4.62
CA ASP A 268 -20.02 -22.08 -4.43
C ASP A 268 -19.54 -22.73 -3.12
N GLY A 269 -18.91 -21.98 -2.22
CA GLY A 269 -18.41 -22.49 -0.94
C GLY A 269 -19.53 -22.92 0.01
N ASP A 270 -19.32 -24.01 0.76
CA ASP A 270 -20.22 -24.40 1.84
C ASP A 270 -20.14 -23.34 2.98
N PRO A 271 -21.25 -22.65 3.31
CA PRO A 271 -21.25 -21.61 4.34
C PRO A 271 -21.05 -22.19 5.76
N GLU A 272 -21.19 -23.51 5.95
CA GLU A 272 -20.94 -24.15 7.25
C GLU A 272 -19.45 -24.40 7.52
N LEU A 273 -18.59 -24.30 6.49
CA LEU A 273 -17.15 -24.44 6.66
C LEU A 273 -16.53 -23.15 7.19
N GLY A 274 -15.70 -23.28 8.23
CA GLY A 274 -14.84 -22.20 8.69
C GLY A 274 -13.82 -21.81 7.61
N ALA A 275 -13.31 -20.58 7.68
CA ALA A 275 -12.34 -20.05 6.72
C ALA A 275 -11.13 -21.00 6.56
N GLU A 276 -10.64 -21.58 7.66
CA GLU A 276 -9.47 -22.46 7.62
C GLU A 276 -9.68 -23.66 6.67
N GLN A 277 -10.81 -24.35 6.88
CA GLN A 277 -11.20 -25.55 6.14
C GLN A 277 -11.48 -25.24 4.68
N ARG A 278 -12.09 -24.06 4.40
CA ARG A 278 -12.33 -23.60 3.04
C ARG A 278 -11.03 -23.43 2.27
N THR A 279 -10.04 -22.75 2.85
CA THR A 279 -8.72 -22.59 2.22
C THR A 279 -8.05 -23.94 1.98
N GLU A 280 -8.09 -24.88 2.94
CA GLU A 280 -7.47 -26.20 2.75
C GLU A 280 -8.11 -26.99 1.60
N LEU A 281 -9.43 -26.93 1.47
CA LEU A 281 -10.15 -27.52 0.33
C LEU A 281 -9.79 -26.82 -0.98
N LEU A 282 -9.71 -25.49 -0.98
CA LEU A 282 -9.31 -24.70 -2.14
C LEU A 282 -7.88 -24.98 -2.57
N LEU A 283 -6.95 -25.10 -1.61
CA LEU A 283 -5.60 -25.56 -1.86
C LEU A 283 -5.66 -26.94 -2.51
N ALA A 284 -6.30 -27.93 -1.90
CA ALA A 284 -6.37 -29.27 -2.47
C ALA A 284 -6.96 -29.31 -3.89
N ALA A 285 -7.98 -28.50 -4.17
CA ALA A 285 -8.68 -28.45 -5.46
C ALA A 285 -7.97 -27.62 -6.55
N THR A 286 -7.22 -26.59 -6.17
CA THR A 286 -6.68 -25.58 -7.09
C THR A 286 -5.22 -25.87 -7.43
N HIS A 287 -4.91 -25.99 -8.73
CA HIS A 287 -3.53 -26.04 -9.19
C HIS A 287 -2.81 -24.74 -8.80
N PRO A 288 -1.54 -24.77 -8.35
CA PRO A 288 -0.82 -23.57 -7.91
C PRO A 288 -0.87 -22.35 -8.85
N GLU A 289 -0.86 -22.57 -10.16
CA GLU A 289 -1.01 -21.51 -11.17
C GLU A 289 -2.32 -20.71 -11.03
N GLY A 290 -3.36 -21.32 -10.45
CA GLY A 290 -4.65 -20.68 -10.21
C GLY A 290 -4.74 -19.93 -8.87
N TRP A 291 -3.68 -19.90 -8.06
CA TRP A 291 -3.75 -19.26 -6.73
C TRP A 291 -3.93 -17.74 -6.78
N PHE A 292 -3.55 -17.12 -7.89
CA PHE A 292 -3.68 -15.67 -8.11
C PHE A 292 -4.98 -15.28 -8.82
N LEU A 293 -5.89 -16.23 -9.05
CA LEU A 293 -7.22 -15.91 -9.54
C LEU A 293 -7.99 -15.22 -8.41
N MET A 294 -8.43 -14.00 -8.70
CA MET A 294 -9.21 -13.18 -7.76
C MET A 294 -10.55 -13.84 -7.48
N TYR A 295 -11.03 -13.67 -6.25
CA TYR A 295 -12.41 -13.97 -5.90
C TYR A 295 -13.37 -12.98 -6.58
N GLU A 296 -14.58 -13.42 -6.93
CA GLU A 296 -15.52 -12.66 -7.77
C GLU A 296 -15.96 -11.34 -7.11
N ASP A 297 -16.12 -11.35 -5.79
CA ASP A 297 -16.54 -10.18 -5.00
C ASP A 297 -15.37 -9.31 -4.50
N ALA A 298 -14.12 -9.68 -4.82
CA ALA A 298 -12.96 -8.94 -4.35
C ALA A 298 -12.58 -7.80 -5.29
N GLU A 299 -12.14 -6.67 -4.72
CA GLU A 299 -11.66 -5.53 -5.52
C GLU A 299 -10.35 -5.88 -6.24
N GLU A 300 -10.26 -5.56 -7.53
CA GLU A 300 -9.06 -5.81 -8.32
C GLU A 300 -7.86 -5.04 -7.78
N ARG A 301 -6.71 -5.73 -7.65
CA ARG A 301 -5.42 -5.08 -7.36
C ARG A 301 -5.01 -4.22 -8.56
N ASP A 302 -4.38 -3.06 -8.33
CA ASP A 302 -3.89 -2.19 -9.41
C ASP A 302 -2.96 -2.98 -10.35
N PRO A 303 -3.28 -3.10 -11.66
CA PRO A 303 -2.43 -3.82 -12.61
C PRO A 303 -1.06 -3.16 -12.82
N GLN A 304 -0.87 -1.89 -12.43
CA GLN A 304 0.38 -1.13 -12.57
C GLN A 304 1.27 -1.13 -11.32
N ARG A 305 0.88 -1.84 -10.26
CA ARG A 305 1.64 -1.89 -8.99
C ARG A 305 3.08 -2.42 -9.11
N GLY A 306 3.37 -3.15 -10.19
CA GLY A 306 4.72 -3.62 -10.50
C GLY A 306 5.24 -4.70 -9.55
N TYR A 307 6.53 -5.01 -9.66
CA TYR A 307 7.25 -5.92 -8.76
C TYR A 307 8.43 -5.17 -8.15
N ARG A 308 8.90 -5.57 -6.95
CA ARG A 308 10.20 -5.09 -6.48
C ARG A 308 11.28 -5.67 -7.41
N ARG A 309 12.29 -4.82 -7.67
CA ARG A 309 13.55 -5.08 -8.40
C ARG A 309 13.40 -5.62 -9.83
#